data_AF-A0A414UQP5-F1
#
_entry.id   AF-A0A414UQP5-F1
#
_cell.length_a   1.000
_cell.length_b   1.000
_cell.length_c   1.000
_cell.angle_alpha   90.00
_cell.angle_beta   90.00
_cell.angle_gamma   90.00
#
_symmetry.space_group_name_H-M   'P 1'
#
loop_
_entity.id
_entity.type
_entity.pdbx_description
1 polymer ?
#
loop_
_entity_poly.entity_id
_entity_poly.type
_entity_poly.pdbx_seq_one_letter_code
_entity_poly.pdbx_strand_id
1 'polypeptide(L)'
;ETKAPEGYRIPVNSDGTDIVYEIYTKSDPQKDLFEYYVNGKKYTDTTGDFAITGTKAEREVHLKVVNFVGMQMPETGSPWTLGIVLVGIGCLIVAGYFMKRKGKQEDEEK
;
A
#
# COMPACT_ATOMS: atom_id res chain seq x y z
N GLU A 1 -3.36 18.78 -7.60
CA GLU A 1 -2.60 19.08 -8.83
C GLU A 1 -3.58 19.32 -9.97
N THR A 2 -3.39 20.32 -10.82
CA THR A 2 -4.38 20.68 -11.86
C THR A 2 -3.92 20.36 -13.28
N LYS A 3 -2.64 20.04 -13.48
CA LYS A 3 -2.07 19.62 -14.76
C LYS A 3 -0.87 18.71 -14.51
N ALA A 4 -0.95 17.47 -14.98
CA ALA A 4 0.16 16.53 -14.90
C ALA A 4 1.25 16.83 -15.96
N PRO A 5 2.50 16.44 -15.70
CA PRO A 5 3.57 16.44 -16.70
C PRO A 5 3.23 15.59 -17.93
N GLU A 6 3.90 15.84 -19.05
CA GLU A 6 3.70 15.07 -20.28
C GLU A 6 3.99 13.58 -20.06
N GLY A 7 3.06 12.70 -20.46
CA GLY A 7 3.14 11.26 -20.24
C GLY A 7 2.60 10.77 -18.88
N TYR A 8 2.19 11.66 -17.97
CA TYR A 8 1.62 11.33 -16.67
C TYR A 8 0.14 11.66 -16.60
N ARG A 9 -0.64 10.86 -15.86
CA ARG A 9 -2.03 11.17 -15.54
C ARG A 9 -2.10 11.82 -14.16
N ILE A 10 -3.03 12.78 -13.99
CA ILE A 10 -3.37 13.30 -12.66
C ILE A 10 -3.81 12.12 -11.79
N PRO A 11 -3.26 11.96 -10.58
CA PRO A 11 -3.59 10.83 -9.74
C PRO A 11 -5.05 10.90 -9.30
N VAL A 12 -5.71 9.75 -9.36
CA VAL A 12 -7.12 9.55 -8.99
C VAL A 12 -7.20 8.50 -7.89
N ASN A 13 -8.25 8.56 -7.08
CA ASN A 13 -8.58 7.53 -6.11
C ASN A 13 -8.90 6.20 -6.82
N SER A 14 -8.98 5.11 -6.05
CA SER A 14 -9.32 3.77 -6.58
C SER A 14 -10.69 3.70 -7.25
N ASP A 15 -11.60 4.62 -6.91
CA ASP A 15 -12.92 4.78 -7.52
C ASP A 15 -12.92 5.66 -8.79
N GLY A 16 -11.77 6.21 -9.18
CA GLY A 16 -11.60 7.06 -10.36
C GLY A 16 -11.89 8.54 -10.13
N THR A 17 -12.20 8.98 -8.90
CA THR A 17 -12.36 10.39 -8.56
C THR A 17 -11.02 11.11 -8.40
N ASP A 18 -10.99 12.42 -8.64
CA ASP A 18 -9.76 13.21 -8.50
C ASP A 18 -9.26 13.22 -7.04
N ILE A 19 -7.94 13.08 -6.85
CA ILE A 19 -7.35 13.25 -5.51
C ILE A 19 -7.29 14.75 -5.20
N VAL A 20 -8.09 15.16 -4.21
CA VAL A 20 -8.07 16.52 -3.65
C VAL A 20 -7.29 16.48 -2.33
N TYR A 21 -6.22 17.27 -2.25
CA TYR A 21 -5.47 17.46 -1.02
C TYR A 21 -5.97 18.71 -0.30
N GLU A 22 -6.38 18.57 0.96
CA GLU A 22 -6.65 19.70 1.83
C GLU A 22 -5.35 20.07 2.55
N ILE A 23 -4.88 21.29 2.32
CA ILE A 23 -3.68 21.84 2.97
C ILE A 23 -4.12 23.01 3.84
N TYR A 24 -3.85 22.90 5.14
CA TYR A 24 -4.17 23.95 6.11
C TYR A 24 -2.95 24.26 6.96
N THR A 25 -2.64 25.54 7.12
CA THR A 25 -1.61 26.02 8.03
C THR A 25 -2.18 27.05 8.99
N LYS A 26 -1.69 27.01 10.23
CA LYS A 26 -2.04 27.98 11.26
C LYS A 26 -0.76 28.53 11.87
N SER A 27 -0.63 29.85 11.89
CA SER A 27 0.51 30.53 12.51
C SER A 27 0.02 31.52 13.57
N ASP A 28 0.56 31.41 14.79
CA ASP A 28 0.42 32.40 15.85
C ASP A 28 1.82 32.72 16.38
N PRO A 29 2.49 33.76 15.82
CA PRO A 29 3.86 34.12 16.20
C PRO A 29 3.99 34.56 17.66
N GLN A 30 2.94 35.11 18.26
CA GLN A 30 2.96 35.53 19.67
C GLN A 30 3.01 34.33 20.62
N LYS A 31 2.49 33.18 20.18
CA LYS A 31 2.52 31.91 20.91
C LYS A 31 3.56 30.91 20.38
N ASP A 32 4.45 31.34 19.48
CA ASP A 32 5.41 30.48 18.79
C ASP A 32 4.76 29.23 18.16
N LEU A 33 3.52 29.38 17.69
CA LEU A 33 2.72 28.28 17.16
C LEU A 33 2.78 28.29 15.64
N PHE A 34 3.15 27.16 15.06
CA PHE A 34 2.96 26.89 13.65
C PHE A 34 2.44 25.46 13.50
N GLU A 35 1.28 25.32 12.86
CA GLU A 35 0.65 24.04 12.59
C GLU A 35 0.50 23.83 11.10
N TYR A 36 0.75 22.62 10.64
CA TYR A 36 0.63 22.20 9.26
C TYR A 36 -0.20 20.92 9.22
N TYR A 37 -1.23 20.92 8.38
CA TYR A 37 -2.12 19.79 8.19
C TYR A 37 -2.22 19.44 6.72
N VAL A 38 -2.23 18.13 6.43
CA VAL A 38 -2.56 17.58 5.11
C VAL A 38 -3.66 16.55 5.31
N ASN A 39 -4.81 16.74 4.64
CA ASN A 39 -6.00 15.90 4.75
C ASN A 39 -6.44 15.70 6.22
N GLY A 40 -6.42 16.78 7.01
CA GLY A 40 -6.79 16.78 8.44
C GLY A 40 -5.75 16.19 9.39
N LYS A 41 -4.66 15.58 8.89
CA LYS A 41 -3.57 15.06 9.73
C LYS A 41 -2.54 16.15 10.01
N LYS A 42 -2.22 16.38 11.29
CA LYS A 42 -1.16 17.30 11.72
C LYS A 42 0.23 16.71 11.45
N TYR A 43 1.12 17.53 10.91
CA TYR A 43 2.53 17.22 10.70
C TYR A 43 3.39 18.18 11.52
N THR A 44 4.48 17.66 12.09
CA THR A 44 5.45 18.41 12.90
C THR A 44 6.89 18.05 12.59
N ASP A 45 7.09 17.09 11.69
CA ASP A 45 8.41 16.55 11.38
C ASP A 45 9.23 17.55 10.57
N THR A 46 10.54 17.53 10.76
CA THR A 46 11.49 18.38 10.02
C THR A 46 12.14 17.65 8.83
N THR A 47 11.76 16.39 8.61
CA THR A 47 12.26 15.53 7.53
C THR A 47 11.12 14.68 6.94
N GLY A 48 11.28 14.26 5.69
CA GLY A 48 10.31 13.40 4.98
C GLY A 48 9.46 14.13 3.94
N ASP A 49 8.47 13.40 3.40
CA ASP A 49 7.62 13.86 2.29
C ASP A 49 6.62 14.97 2.70
N PHE A 50 6.34 15.08 3.99
CA PHE A 50 5.54 16.14 4.61
C PHE A 50 6.29 16.68 5.81
N ALA A 51 6.96 17.82 5.64
CA ALA A 51 7.86 18.35 6.65
C ALA A 51 7.73 19.88 6.80
N ILE A 52 8.09 20.39 7.97
CA ILE A 52 8.20 21.81 8.28
C ILE A 52 9.68 22.11 8.52
N THR A 53 10.28 22.89 7.64
CA THR A 53 11.68 23.32 7.71
C THR A 53 11.77 24.85 7.83
N GLY A 54 12.98 25.39 7.66
CA GLY A 54 13.26 26.81 7.77
C GLY A 54 13.40 27.28 9.22
N THR A 55 13.28 28.59 9.43
CA THR A 55 13.46 29.23 10.73
C THR A 55 12.11 29.54 11.39
N LYS A 56 12.11 30.05 12.63
CA LYS A 56 10.87 30.53 13.28
C LYS A 56 10.25 31.71 12.54
N ALA A 57 11.09 32.55 11.93
CA ALA A 57 10.65 33.71 11.15
C ALA A 57 10.15 33.30 9.76
N GLU A 58 10.75 32.26 9.18
CA GLU A 58 10.46 31.81 7.82
C GLU A 58 10.23 30.30 7.82
N ARG A 59 8.96 29.90 7.89
CA ARG A 59 8.54 28.50 7.85
C ARG A 59 8.39 28.04 6.42
N GLU A 60 9.04 26.93 6.10
CA GLU A 60 8.93 26.26 4.81
C GLU A 60 8.18 24.95 4.98
N VAL A 61 7.18 24.71 4.14
CA VAL A 61 6.35 23.51 4.19
C VAL A 61 6.63 22.66 2.96
N HIS A 62 7.05 21.43 3.20
CA HIS A 62 7.32 20.44 2.15
C HIS A 62 6.11 19.55 1.95
N LEU A 63 5.79 19.31 0.68
CA LEU A 63 4.71 18.43 0.24
C LEU A 63 5.15 17.71 -1.02
N LYS A 64 5.30 16.39 -0.93
CA LYS A 64 5.57 15.54 -2.09
C LYS A 64 4.31 14.81 -2.52
N VAL A 65 3.89 15.06 -3.76
CA VAL A 65 2.82 14.31 -4.44
C VAL A 65 3.49 13.37 -5.44
N VAL A 66 3.07 12.11 -5.46
CA VAL A 66 3.60 11.09 -6.37
C VAL A 66 2.54 10.69 -7.37
N ASN A 67 2.81 10.92 -8.66
CA ASN A 67 1.93 10.55 -9.76
C ASN A 67 2.39 9.21 -10.33
N PHE A 68 1.78 8.12 -9.87
CA PHE A 68 2.06 6.81 -10.42
C PHE A 68 1.57 6.70 -11.86
N VAL A 69 2.37 6.06 -12.71
CA VAL A 69 1.99 5.68 -14.08
C VAL A 69 1.74 4.18 -14.13
N GLY A 70 0.65 3.78 -14.78
CA GLY A 70 0.23 2.38 -14.89
C GLY A 70 -0.82 1.95 -13.86
N MET A 71 -1.39 0.75 -14.06
CA MET A 71 -2.29 0.17 -13.08
C MET A 71 -1.49 -0.29 -11.86
N GLN A 72 -1.87 0.14 -10.66
CA GLN A 72 -1.40 -0.53 -9.44
C GLN A 72 -1.77 -2.01 -9.58
N MET A 73 -0.80 -2.92 -9.39
CA MET A 73 -1.10 -4.34 -9.43
C MET A 73 -2.21 -4.61 -8.40
N PRO A 74 -3.29 -5.33 -8.77
CA PRO A 74 -4.29 -5.72 -7.79
C PRO A 74 -3.57 -6.49 -6.67
N GLU A 75 -4.04 -6.34 -5.44
CA GLU A 75 -3.51 -7.12 -4.31
C GLU A 75 -3.57 -8.61 -4.65
N THR A 76 -2.43 -9.20 -5.02
CA THR A 76 -2.31 -10.62 -5.36
C THR A 76 -2.18 -11.42 -4.06
N GLY A 77 -3.29 -11.55 -3.35
CA GLY A 77 -3.28 -12.16 -2.02
C GLY A 77 -4.67 -12.43 -1.47
N SER A 78 -5.56 -13.06 -2.24
CA SER A 78 -6.79 -13.58 -1.65
C SER A 78 -6.45 -14.63 -0.59
N PRO A 79 -7.02 -14.57 0.63
CA PRO A 79 -6.88 -15.63 1.62
C PRO A 79 -7.23 -17.03 1.07
N TRP A 80 -8.06 -17.09 0.02
CA TRP A 80 -8.41 -18.33 -0.67
C TRP A 80 -7.22 -19.02 -1.34
N THR A 81 -6.18 -18.27 -1.73
CA THR A 81 -4.97 -18.85 -2.33
C THR A 81 -4.32 -19.85 -1.37
N LEU A 82 -4.28 -19.54 -0.08
CA LEU A 82 -3.76 -20.45 0.95
C LEU A 82 -4.63 -21.70 1.08
N GLY A 83 -5.96 -21.54 1.00
CA GLY A 83 -6.90 -22.66 1.00
C GLY A 83 -6.68 -23.63 -0.16
N ILE A 84 -6.53 -23.11 -1.39
CA ILE A 84 -6.28 -23.92 -2.59
C ILE A 84 -4.96 -24.69 -2.47
N VAL A 85 -3.91 -24.06 -1.97
CA VAL A 85 -2.60 -24.72 -1.75
C VAL A 85 -2.72 -25.86 -0.75
N LEU A 86 -3.41 -25.64 0.38
CA LEU A 86 -3.61 -26.67 1.40
C LEU A 86 -4.42 -27.86 0.87
N VAL A 87 -5.47 -27.62 0.07
CA VAL A 87 -6.24 -28.68 -0.59
C VAL A 87 -5.35 -29.49 -1.53
N GLY A 88 -4.53 -28.83 -2.37
CA GLY A 88 -3.61 -29.51 -3.28
C GLY A 88 -2.62 -30.42 -2.55
N ILE A 89 -2.03 -29.94 -1.45
CA ILE A 89 -1.15 -30.75 -0.59
C ILE A 89 -1.89 -31.95 0.00
N GLY A 90 -3.12 -31.74 0.49
CA GLY A 90 -3.96 -32.81 1.02
C GLY A 90 -4.24 -33.92 0.01
N CYS A 91 -4.58 -33.56 -1.23
CA CYS A 91 -4.79 -34.52 -2.31
C CYS A 91 -3.54 -35.35 -2.62
N LEU A 92 -2.35 -34.74 -2.63
CA LEU A 92 -1.09 -35.44 -2.88
C LEU A 92 -0.75 -36.44 -1.77
N ILE A 93 -1.00 -36.06 -0.50
CA ILE A 93 -0.79 -36.95 0.65
C ILE A 93 -1.71 -38.17 0.57
N VAL A 94 -3.00 -37.94 0.27
CA VAL A 94 -3.99 -39.03 0.15
C VAL A 94 -3.62 -39.96 -1.01
N ALA A 95 -3.29 -39.43 -2.19
CA ALA A 95 -2.85 -40.23 -3.32
C ALA A 95 -1.60 -41.07 -2.98
N GLY A 96 -0.60 -40.46 -2.32
CA GLY A 96 0.60 -41.17 -1.86
C GLY A 96 0.30 -42.33 -0.91
N TYR A 97 -0.66 -42.16 -0.01
CA TYR A 97 -1.10 -43.21 0.91
C TYR A 97 -1.78 -44.39 0.18
N PHE A 98 -2.67 -44.10 -0.77
CA PHE A 98 -3.34 -45.13 -1.58
C PHE A 98 -2.36 -45.90 -2.47
N MET A 99 -1.39 -45.22 -3.09
CA MET A 99 -0.35 -45.87 -3.89
C MET A 99 0.54 -46.79 -3.04
N LYS A 100 0.92 -46.36 -1.84
CA LYS A 100 1.71 -47.18 -0.91
C LYS A 100 0.95 -48.42 -0.41
N ARG A 101 -0.38 -48.32 -0.22
CA ARG A 101 -1.23 -49.46 0.17
C ARG A 101 -1.38 -50.47 -0.98
N LYS A 102 -1.61 -50.01 -2.21
CA LYS A 102 -1.70 -50.88 -3.38
C LYS A 102 -0.39 -51.62 -3.65
N GLY A 103 0.74 -50.92 -3.59
CA GLY A 103 2.05 -51.56 -3.80
C GLY A 103 2.36 -52.67 -2.78
N LYS A 104 1.92 -52.50 -1.52
CA LYS A 104 2.07 -53.55 -0.49
C LYS A 104 1.20 -54.79 -0.75
N GLN A 105 0.00 -54.63 -1.32
CA GLN A 105 -0.86 -55.79 -1.64
C GLN A 105 -0.31 -56.58 -2.83
N GLU A 106 0.26 -55.90 -3.84
CA GLU A 106 0.87 -56.56 -5.00
C GLU A 106 2.16 -57.33 -4.66
N ASP A 107 2.89 -56.92 -3.62
CA ASP A 107 4.09 -57.62 -3.11
C ASP A 107 3.75 -58.81 -2.20
N GLU A 108 2.57 -58.82 -1.54
CA GLU A 108 2.11 -59.94 -0.69
C GLU A 108 1.41 -61.06 -1.49
N GLU A 109 0.94 -60.79 -2.71
CA GLU A 109 0.29 -61.76 -3.61
C GLU A 109 1.25 -62.50 -4.57
N LYS A 110 2.57 -62.23 -4.51
CA LYS A 110 3.63 -62.91 -5.29
C LYS A 110 4.40 -63.94 -4.48
#